data_AF-A0A1B0FKD3-F1
#
_entry.id   AF-A0A1B0FKD3-F1
#
_cell.length_a   1.000
_cell.length_b   1.000
_cell.length_c   1.000
_cell.angle_alpha   90.00
_cell.angle_beta   90.00
_cell.angle_gamma   90.00
#
_symmetry.space_group_name_H-M   'P 1'
#
loop_
_entity.id
_entity.type
_entity.pdbx_description
1 polymer ?
#
loop_
_entity_poly.entity_id
_entity_poly.type
_entity_poly.pdbx_seq_one_letter_code
_entity_poly.pdbx_strand_id
1 'polypeptide(L)'
;ADISTNNNYNHNNWHLSDYTTIIGNYADCLPQLERFRLFLNLFSLIFCLILVACRPQLNRYQHIAVLENDAWEDSLPYEFKNPFYKTPRVRAALAESSWFGPGEIPVLERQAEKISRREIYKVLSHAGLLHKY
;
A
#
# COMPACT_ATOMS: atom_id res chain seq x y z
N ALA A 1 -18.36 92.27 6.46
CA ALA A 1 -17.47 91.69 7.47
C ALA A 1 -17.43 90.20 7.21
N ASP A 2 -16.23 89.68 7.00
CA ASP A 2 -15.95 88.52 6.15
C ASP A 2 -16.24 87.17 6.82
N ILE A 3 -16.68 86.22 6.00
CA ILE A 3 -16.80 84.80 6.36
C ILE A 3 -15.40 84.19 6.21
N SER A 4 -14.71 83.93 7.32
CA SER A 4 -13.43 83.22 7.30
C SER A 4 -13.66 81.70 7.20
N THR A 5 -13.44 81.13 6.02
CA THR A 5 -13.31 79.69 5.81
C THR A 5 -11.98 79.20 6.38
N ASN A 6 -12.00 78.50 7.51
CA ASN A 6 -10.80 77.92 8.12
C ASN A 6 -10.63 76.47 7.64
N ASN A 7 -10.03 76.29 6.46
CA ASN A 7 -9.62 75.00 5.94
C ASN A 7 -8.18 74.72 6.37
N ASN A 8 -8.00 74.01 7.49
CA ASN A 8 -6.68 73.56 7.93
C ASN A 8 -6.57 72.05 7.72
N TYR A 9 -6.36 71.64 6.46
CA TYR A 9 -6.02 70.25 6.13
C TYR A 9 -4.53 70.05 6.38
N ASN A 10 -4.20 69.55 7.57
CA ASN A 10 -2.87 69.03 7.90
C ASN A 10 -2.54 67.85 6.97
N HIS A 11 -1.55 68.04 6.12
CA HIS A 11 -0.99 67.00 5.24
C HIS A 11 -0.09 66.07 6.07
N ASN A 12 -0.69 65.01 6.62
CA ASN A 12 0.03 63.98 7.36
C ASN A 12 0.82 63.09 6.38
N ASN A 13 2.06 63.46 6.12
CA ASN A 13 3.07 62.70 5.36
C ASN A 13 3.68 61.54 6.18
N TRP A 14 2.84 60.67 6.76
CA TRP A 14 3.28 59.63 7.71
C TRP A 14 2.81 58.21 7.39
N HIS A 15 2.78 57.77 6.13
CA HIS A 15 2.41 56.36 5.89
C HIS A 15 3.05 55.63 4.72
N LEU A 16 3.71 56.29 3.76
CA LEU A 16 4.17 55.56 2.57
C LEU A 16 5.48 54.77 2.79
N SER A 17 6.45 55.29 3.56
CA SER A 17 7.71 54.57 3.85
C SER A 17 7.51 53.33 4.72
N ASP A 18 6.50 53.37 5.59
CA ASP A 18 6.27 52.33 6.58
C ASP A 18 5.61 51.12 5.92
N TYR A 19 4.68 51.34 4.99
CA TYR A 19 4.07 50.27 4.21
C TYR A 19 5.06 49.56 3.28
N THR A 20 5.99 50.28 2.64
CA THR A 20 7.00 49.65 1.77
C THR A 20 7.99 48.79 2.55
N THR A 21 8.33 49.20 3.78
CA THR A 21 9.24 48.45 4.64
C THR A 21 8.57 47.18 5.19
N ILE A 22 7.29 47.28 5.56
CA ILE A 22 6.49 46.14 6.00
C ILE A 22 6.30 45.12 4.86
N ILE A 23 5.98 45.59 3.64
CA ILE A 23 5.81 44.71 2.47
C ILE A 23 7.13 44.04 2.07
N GLY A 24 8.27 44.73 2.15
CA GLY A 24 9.60 44.14 1.92
C GLY A 24 9.92 42.98 2.87
N ASN A 25 9.61 43.14 4.16
CA ASN A 25 9.80 42.10 5.17
C ASN A 25 8.94 40.84 4.92
N TYR A 26 7.76 41.00 4.31
CA TYR A 26 6.93 39.86 3.90
C TYR A 26 7.34 39.26 2.55
N ALA A 27 7.86 40.08 1.61
CA ALA A 27 8.37 39.64 0.32
C ALA A 27 9.58 38.70 0.46
N ASP A 28 10.44 38.93 1.45
CA ASP A 28 11.60 38.07 1.75
C ASP A 28 11.20 36.73 2.43
N CYS A 29 9.97 36.64 2.95
CA CYS A 29 9.39 35.42 3.55
C CYS A 29 8.62 34.52 2.56
N LEU A 30 8.24 35.03 1.38
CA LEU A 30 7.61 34.24 0.30
C LEU A 30 8.41 32.97 -0.11
N PRO A 31 9.76 32.96 -0.21
CA PRO A 31 10.50 31.75 -0.56
C PRO A 31 10.53 30.71 0.58
N GLN A 32 10.21 31.07 1.84
CA GLN A 32 10.12 30.09 2.92
C GLN A 32 8.82 29.28 2.85
N LEU A 33 7.69 29.91 2.53
CA LEU A 33 6.39 29.24 2.49
C LEU A 33 6.29 28.20 1.36
N GLU A 34 6.82 28.52 0.18
CA GLU A 34 6.91 27.58 -0.96
C GLU A 34 7.86 26.42 -0.65
N ARG A 35 8.96 26.66 0.09
CA ARG A 35 9.85 25.59 0.58
C ARG A 35 9.12 24.66 1.53
N PHE A 36 8.38 25.19 2.50
CA PHE A 36 7.55 24.37 3.41
C PHE A 36 6.53 23.53 2.65
N ARG A 37 5.88 24.10 1.62
CA ARG A 37 4.94 23.39 0.76
C ARG A 37 5.62 22.24 -0.02
N LEU A 38 6.82 22.45 -0.56
CA LEU A 38 7.61 21.40 -1.21
C LEU A 38 8.02 20.30 -0.22
N PHE A 39 8.43 20.67 1.00
CA PHE A 39 8.75 19.70 2.05
C PHE A 39 7.53 18.87 2.45
N LEU A 40 6.36 19.47 2.58
CA LEU A 40 5.12 18.75 2.89
C LEU A 40 4.70 17.81 1.75
N ASN A 41 4.81 18.25 0.50
CA ASN A 41 4.54 17.40 -0.66
C ASN A 41 5.54 16.24 -0.76
N LEU A 42 6.83 16.50 -0.54
CA LEU A 42 7.86 15.49 -0.54
C LEU A 42 7.65 14.48 0.61
N PHE A 43 7.33 14.97 1.80
CA PHE A 43 7.02 14.13 2.95
C PHE A 43 5.76 13.28 2.71
N SER A 44 4.73 13.87 2.09
CA SER A 44 3.52 13.16 1.68
C SER A 44 3.82 12.08 0.63
N LEU A 45 4.63 12.38 -0.39
CA LEU A 45 5.05 11.40 -1.39
C LEU A 45 5.88 10.28 -0.77
N ILE A 46 6.85 10.61 0.08
CA ILE A 46 7.67 9.63 0.81
C ILE A 46 6.77 8.77 1.71
N PHE A 47 5.82 9.36 2.43
CA PHE A 47 4.87 8.64 3.25
C PHE A 47 3.99 7.70 2.41
N CYS A 48 3.48 8.15 1.27
CA CYS A 48 2.75 7.30 0.33
C CYS A 48 3.61 6.15 -0.20
N LEU A 49 4.87 6.41 -0.55
CA LEU A 49 5.82 5.37 -0.98
C LEU A 49 6.09 4.37 0.15
N ILE A 50 6.25 4.83 1.40
CA ILE A 50 6.40 3.97 2.57
C ILE A 50 5.13 3.14 2.78
N LEU A 51 3.93 3.70 2.65
CA LEU A 51 2.67 2.95 2.77
C LEU A 51 2.52 1.89 1.67
N VAL A 52 3.02 2.14 0.45
CA VAL A 52 3.03 1.16 -0.64
C VAL A 52 4.10 0.08 -0.42
N ALA A 53 5.28 0.46 0.06
CA ALA A 53 6.37 -0.48 0.34
C ALA A 53 6.14 -1.32 1.62
N CYS A 54 5.46 -0.76 2.63
CA CYS A 54 5.07 -1.42 3.87
C CYS A 54 3.69 -2.09 3.80
N ARG A 55 3.11 -2.28 2.60
CA ARG A 55 1.92 -3.14 2.48
C ARG A 55 2.29 -4.48 3.13
N PRO A 56 1.57 -4.92 4.19
CA PRO A 56 1.81 -6.24 4.74
C PRO A 56 1.60 -7.21 3.59
N GLN A 57 2.67 -7.92 3.24
CA GLN A 57 2.71 -8.97 2.23
C GLN A 57 1.38 -9.74 2.22
N LEU A 58 0.68 -9.68 1.08
CA LEU A 58 -0.63 -10.29 0.84
C LEU A 58 -0.63 -11.80 1.21
N ASN A 59 0.56 -12.40 1.24
CA ASN A 59 0.84 -13.78 1.62
C ASN A 59 0.52 -14.11 3.08
N ARG A 60 0.12 -13.16 3.94
CA ARG A 60 -0.29 -13.44 5.34
C ARG A 60 -1.41 -14.49 5.42
N TYR A 61 -2.24 -14.60 4.39
CA TYR A 61 -3.36 -15.54 4.33
C TYR A 61 -3.09 -16.77 3.46
N GLN A 62 -1.95 -16.83 2.77
CA GLN A 62 -1.58 -17.99 1.97
C GLN A 62 -0.89 -19.02 2.87
N HIS A 63 -1.36 -20.27 2.78
CA HIS A 63 -0.74 -21.38 3.50
C HIS A 63 0.65 -21.70 2.90
N ILE A 64 1.62 -22.08 3.75
CA ILE A 64 3.02 -22.32 3.36
C ILE A 64 3.13 -23.28 2.17
N ALA A 65 2.41 -24.41 2.20
CA ALA A 65 2.40 -25.37 1.10
C ALA A 65 1.96 -24.78 -0.26
N VAL A 66 1.16 -23.71 -0.30
CA VAL A 66 0.79 -23.03 -1.56
C VAL A 66 1.99 -22.24 -2.08
N LEU A 67 2.66 -21.50 -1.19
CA LEU A 67 3.87 -20.76 -1.53
C LEU A 67 5.00 -21.69 -2.01
N GLU A 68 5.18 -22.83 -1.34
CA GLU A 68 6.13 -23.84 -1.78
C GLU A 68 5.73 -24.39 -3.14
N ASN A 69 4.49 -24.83 -3.33
CA ASN A 69 4.05 -25.37 -4.61
C ASN A 69 4.25 -24.38 -5.75
N ASP A 70 3.95 -23.09 -5.54
CA ASP A 70 4.19 -22.04 -6.54
C ASP A 70 5.70 -21.88 -6.85
N ALA A 71 6.56 -21.92 -5.84
CA ALA A 71 8.01 -21.86 -6.06
C ALA A 71 8.55 -23.08 -6.83
N TRP A 72 8.03 -24.28 -6.52
CA TRP A 72 8.36 -25.50 -7.26
C TRP A 72 7.87 -25.42 -8.71
N GLU A 73 6.66 -24.92 -8.91
CA GLU A 73 6.04 -24.70 -10.21
C GLU A 73 6.85 -23.74 -11.08
N ASP A 74 7.41 -22.70 -10.47
CA ASP A 74 8.26 -21.73 -11.16
C ASP A 74 9.55 -22.35 -11.69
N SER A 75 10.09 -23.35 -10.98
CA SER A 75 11.31 -24.07 -11.37
C SER A 75 11.11 -25.06 -12.55
N LEU A 76 9.87 -25.42 -12.87
CA LEU A 76 9.57 -26.41 -13.90
C LEU A 76 9.71 -25.85 -15.34
N PRO A 77 10.20 -26.66 -16.30
CA PRO A 77 10.09 -26.35 -17.72
C PRO A 77 8.63 -26.18 -18.17
N TYR A 78 8.41 -25.39 -19.23
CA TYR A 78 7.08 -24.99 -19.70
C TYR A 78 6.16 -26.19 -20.00
N GLU A 79 6.72 -27.29 -20.48
CA GLU A 79 5.99 -28.51 -20.81
C GLU A 79 5.37 -29.13 -19.57
N PHE A 80 6.10 -29.11 -18.45
CA PHE A 80 5.72 -29.72 -17.17
C PHE A 80 4.96 -28.77 -16.24
N LYS A 81 4.92 -27.47 -16.55
CA LYS A 81 4.02 -26.56 -15.84
C LYS A 81 2.58 -26.98 -16.01
N ASN A 82 1.83 -26.88 -14.93
CA ASN A 82 0.40 -27.08 -14.85
C ASN A 82 -0.31 -26.24 -15.92
N PRO A 83 -1.17 -26.86 -16.74
CA PRO A 83 -1.84 -26.19 -17.85
C PRO A 83 -2.70 -24.98 -17.42
N PHE A 84 -3.18 -24.95 -16.17
CA PHE A 84 -3.95 -23.81 -15.65
C PHE A 84 -3.15 -22.51 -15.66
N TYR A 85 -1.84 -22.57 -15.40
CA TYR A 85 -0.97 -21.39 -15.42
C TYR A 85 -0.57 -20.94 -16.82
N LYS A 86 -0.75 -21.78 -17.85
CA LYS A 86 -0.41 -21.44 -19.25
C LYS A 86 -1.39 -20.40 -19.82
N THR A 87 -2.66 -20.47 -19.44
CA THR A 87 -3.71 -19.57 -19.95
C THR A 87 -3.81 -18.30 -19.10
N PRO A 88 -3.57 -17.09 -19.66
CA PRO A 88 -3.56 -15.87 -18.87
C PRO A 88 -4.86 -15.57 -18.12
N ARG A 89 -6.01 -15.86 -18.75
CA ARG A 89 -7.33 -15.67 -18.14
C ARG A 89 -7.55 -16.57 -16.92
N VAL A 90 -7.14 -17.83 -17.02
CA VAL A 90 -7.31 -18.83 -15.95
C VAL A 90 -6.38 -18.49 -14.79
N ARG A 91 -5.13 -18.11 -15.09
CA ARG A 91 -4.17 -17.65 -14.09
C ARG A 91 -4.68 -16.42 -13.33
N ALA A 92 -5.23 -15.43 -14.03
CA ALA A 92 -5.78 -14.23 -13.40
C ALA A 92 -6.95 -14.59 -12.46
N ALA A 93 -7.86 -15.46 -12.90
CA ALA A 93 -8.98 -15.93 -12.08
C ALA A 93 -8.55 -16.80 -10.88
N LEU A 94 -7.45 -17.54 -10.98
CA LEU A 94 -6.85 -18.29 -9.85
C LEU A 94 -6.09 -17.39 -8.88
N ALA A 95 -5.46 -16.33 -9.40
CA ALA A 95 -4.75 -15.34 -8.61
C ALA A 95 -5.70 -14.36 -7.90
N GLU A 96 -6.95 -14.26 -8.36
CA GLU A 96 -8.01 -13.65 -7.55
C GLU A 96 -8.13 -14.45 -6.26
N SER A 97 -7.86 -13.78 -5.14
CA SER A 97 -8.01 -14.36 -3.81
C SER A 97 -9.39 -14.99 -3.71
N SER A 98 -9.45 -16.28 -3.36
CA SER A 98 -10.64 -16.90 -2.79
C SER A 98 -11.00 -16.12 -1.55
N TRP A 99 -11.78 -15.05 -1.71
CA TRP A 99 -12.06 -14.12 -0.64
C TRP A 99 -12.92 -14.85 0.38
N PHE A 100 -12.41 -14.98 1.60
CA PHE A 100 -13.11 -15.61 2.71
C PHE A 100 -14.51 -15.01 2.84
N GLY A 101 -15.53 -15.87 2.83
CA GLY A 101 -16.92 -15.49 3.09
C GLY A 101 -17.09 -15.01 4.55
N PRO A 102 -18.23 -14.37 4.88
CA PRO A 102 -18.53 -13.99 6.26
C PRO A 102 -18.45 -15.21 7.20
N GLY A 103 -17.58 -15.13 8.22
CA GLY A 103 -17.39 -16.20 9.20
C GLY A 103 -16.33 -17.25 8.82
N GLU A 104 -15.70 -17.14 7.65
CA GLU A 104 -14.58 -17.99 7.27
C GLU A 104 -13.26 -17.47 7.85
N ILE A 105 -12.39 -18.39 8.27
CA ILE A 105 -11.11 -18.09 8.90
C ILE A 105 -10.01 -18.78 8.08
N PRO A 106 -8.87 -18.12 7.82
CA PRO A 106 -7.73 -18.75 7.17
C PRO A 106 -7.27 -19.98 7.95
N VAL A 107 -7.14 -21.11 7.26
CA VAL A 107 -6.54 -22.32 7.82
C VAL A 107 -5.03 -22.12 7.84
N LEU A 108 -4.48 -21.84 9.03
CA LEU A 108 -3.04 -21.66 9.23
C LEU A 108 -2.30 -23.00 9.40
N GLU A 109 -2.93 -23.97 10.06
CA GLU A 109 -2.38 -25.30 10.28
C GLU A 109 -3.36 -26.37 9.79
N ARG A 110 -2.97 -27.13 8.78
CA ARG A 110 -3.79 -28.25 8.32
C ARG A 110 -3.60 -29.45 9.22
N GLN A 111 -4.69 -29.99 9.78
CA GLN A 111 -4.64 -31.23 10.55
C GLN A 111 -4.12 -32.42 9.71
N ALA A 112 -4.37 -32.40 8.41
CA ALA A 112 -3.87 -33.41 7.48
C ALA A 112 -2.33 -33.49 7.45
N GLU A 113 -1.62 -32.39 7.71
CA GLU A 113 -0.14 -32.37 7.74
C GLU A 113 0.41 -33.05 9.01
N LYS A 114 -0.41 -33.21 10.04
CA LYS A 114 -0.05 -33.91 11.29
C LYS A 114 -0.21 -35.43 11.18
N ILE A 115 -0.83 -35.94 10.11
CA ILE A 115 -1.04 -37.37 9.90
C ILE A 115 0.26 -38.02 9.44
N SER A 116 0.72 -39.04 10.17
CA SER A 116 1.95 -39.74 9.81
C SER A 116 1.80 -40.58 8.55
N ARG A 117 2.89 -40.76 7.77
CA ARG A 117 2.89 -41.62 6.58
C ARG A 117 2.46 -43.05 6.90
N ARG A 118 2.85 -43.58 8.06
CA ARG A 118 2.46 -44.91 8.53
C ARG A 118 0.95 -45.04 8.70
N GLU A 119 0.30 -44.01 9.24
CA GLU A 119 -1.14 -43.99 9.43
C GLU A 119 -1.88 -43.93 8.10
N ILE A 120 -1.36 -43.15 7.14
CA ILE A 120 -1.86 -43.13 5.76
C ILE A 120 -1.78 -44.54 5.14
N TYR A 121 -0.63 -45.22 5.24
CA TYR A 121 -0.46 -46.59 4.74
C TYR A 121 -1.43 -47.59 5.40
N LYS A 122 -1.63 -47.46 6.71
CA LYS A 122 -2.58 -48.31 7.46
C LYS A 122 -4.02 -48.13 6.96
N VAL A 123 -4.48 -46.89 6.79
CA VAL A 123 -5.83 -46.60 6.29
C VAL A 123 -6.01 -47.11 4.86
N LEU A 124 -5.06 -46.81 3.97
CA LEU A 124 -5.14 -47.21 2.56
C LEU A 124 -5.08 -48.73 2.37
N SER A 125 -4.27 -49.44 3.16
CA SER A 125 -4.21 -50.91 3.12
C SER A 125 -5.48 -51.58 3.64
N HIS A 126 -6.10 -51.05 4.70
CA HIS A 126 -7.39 -51.53 5.17
C HIS A 126 -8.54 -51.23 4.20
N ALA A 127 -8.44 -50.13 3.45
CA ALA A 127 -9.39 -49.78 2.40
C ALA A 127 -9.22 -50.59 1.10
N GLY A 128 -8.18 -51.43 1.00
CA GLY A 128 -7.87 -52.19 -0.22
C GLY A 128 -7.32 -51.35 -1.38
N LEU A 129 -6.93 -50.10 -1.11
CA LEU A 129 -6.39 -49.17 -2.11
C LEU A 129 -4.90 -49.38 -2.38
N LEU A 130 -4.22 -50.15 -1.52
CA LEU A 130 -2.84 -50.55 -1.73
C LEU A 130 -2.79 -52.04 -2.00
N HIS A 131 -2.11 -52.41 -3.09
CA HIS A 131 -1.75 -53.79 -3.35
C HIS A 131 -0.69 -54.22 -2.34
N LYS A 132 -0.92 -55.35 -1.65
CA LYS A 132 0.14 -56.01 -0.87
C LYS A 132 1.07 -56.69 -1.86
N TYR A 133 2.25 -56.13 -2.06
CA TYR A 133 3.35 -56.80 -2.76
C TYR A 133 3.95 -57.88 -1.88
#